data_AF-A0A3N4JMN8-F1
#
_entry.id   AF-A0A3N4JMN8-F1
#
_cell.length_a   1.000
_cell.length_b   1.000
_cell.length_c   1.000
_cell.angle_alpha   90.00
_cell.angle_beta   90.00
_cell.angle_gamma   90.00
#
_symmetry.space_group_name_H-M   'P 1'
#
loop_
_entity.id
_entity.type
_entity.pdbx_description
1 polymer ?
#
loop_
_entity_poly.entity_id
_entity_poly.type
_entity_poly.pdbx_seq_one_letter_code
_entity_poly.pdbx_strand_id
1 'polypeptide(L)'
;MSRNKRVWDKLQQEVLSAVERDERPDFNQGKDMKYLRCVLNETYHNTTLPAGGGPDGQSPILIPAGKKVIYSIFEFHRRKDIWGPDVDELVPERWEDGRHHAWEFMLFNARPRICV
;
A
#
# COMPACT_ATOMS: atom_id res chain seq x y z
N MET A 1 5.65 10.09 -19.73
CA MET A 1 7.09 10.04 -20.01
C MET A 1 7.45 10.58 -21.40
N SER A 2 6.72 10.22 -22.46
CA SER A 2 6.93 10.73 -23.84
C SER A 2 6.84 12.25 -24.02
N ARG A 3 6.30 12.98 -23.04
CA ARG A 3 6.20 14.46 -23.06
C ARG A 3 7.41 15.17 -22.42
N ASN A 4 8.29 14.47 -21.70
CA ASN A 4 9.47 15.07 -21.04
C ASN A 4 10.76 14.49 -21.63
N LYS A 5 11.30 15.18 -22.64
CA LYS A 5 12.46 14.74 -23.44
C LYS A 5 13.68 14.48 -22.57
N ARG A 6 13.95 15.35 -21.59
CA ARG A 6 15.07 15.21 -20.63
C ARG A 6 15.01 13.89 -19.84
N VAL A 7 13.81 13.50 -19.38
CA VAL A 7 13.62 12.26 -18.61
C VAL A 7 13.71 11.04 -19.51
N TRP A 8 13.13 11.13 -20.72
CA TRP A 8 13.18 10.05 -21.70
C TRP A 8 14.61 9.74 -22.15
N ASP A 9 15.38 10.76 -22.53
CA ASP A 9 16.74 10.59 -23.04
C ASP A 9 17.65 9.93 -21.98
N LYS A 10 17.53 10.37 -20.73
CA LYS A 10 18.32 9.81 -19.61
C LYS A 10 17.89 8.38 -19.26
N LEU A 11 16.60 8.07 -19.33
CA LEU A 11 16.09 6.71 -19.10
C LEU A 11 16.54 5.76 -20.22
N GLN A 12 16.42 6.21 -21.47
CA GLN A 12 16.83 5.43 -22.63
C GLN A 12 18.33 5.14 -22.61
N GLN A 13 19.17 6.10 -22.21
CA GLN A 13 20.61 5.88 -22.01
C GLN A 13 20.89 4.80 -20.97
N GLU A 14 20.20 4.82 -19.82
CA GLU A 14 20.40 3.80 -18.77
C GLU A 14 20.00 2.40 -19.28
N VAL A 15 18.84 2.29 -19.96
CA VAL A 15 18.36 1.02 -20.50
C VAL A 15 19.29 0.47 -21.58
N LEU A 16 19.74 1.31 -22.52
CA LEU A 16 20.67 0.91 -23.58
C LEU A 16 22.06 0.54 -23.05
N SER A 17 22.45 1.05 -21.88
CA SER A 17 23.72 0.68 -21.25
C SER A 17 23.65 -0.65 -20.49
N ALA A 18 22.44 -1.10 -20.13
CA ALA A 18 22.22 -2.26 -19.28
C ALA A 18 21.70 -3.50 -20.05
N VAL A 19 21.17 -3.32 -21.27
CA VAL A 19 20.59 -4.39 -22.09
C VAL A 19 21.08 -4.25 -23.52
N GLU A 20 21.57 -5.34 -24.11
CA GLU A 20 21.95 -5.35 -25.53
C GLU A 20 20.72 -5.14 -26.42
N ARG A 21 20.92 -4.51 -27.59
CA ARG A 21 19.83 -4.30 -28.56
C ARG A 21 19.27 -5.66 -28.98
N ASP A 22 17.94 -5.78 -28.92
CA ASP A 22 17.11 -6.98 -29.19
C ASP A 22 17.05 -8.07 -28.11
N GLU A 23 17.68 -7.90 -26.95
CA GLU A 23 17.52 -8.83 -25.84
C GLU A 23 16.36 -8.42 -24.90
N ARG A 24 15.57 -9.40 -24.43
CA ARG A 24 14.56 -9.14 -23.40
C ARG A 24 15.27 -9.00 -22.04
N PRO A 25 15.05 -7.90 -21.31
CA PRO A 25 15.67 -7.73 -20.00
C PRO A 25 15.26 -8.86 -19.06
N ASP A 26 16.22 -9.47 -18.37
CA ASP A 26 15.95 -10.38 -17.27
C ASP A 26 15.44 -9.61 -16.04
N PHE A 27 14.67 -10.27 -15.18
CA PHE A 27 14.10 -9.69 -13.96
C PHE A 27 15.19 -9.09 -13.05
N ASN A 28 16.39 -9.69 -13.03
CA ASN A 28 17.50 -9.18 -12.22
C ASN A 28 18.10 -7.89 -12.80
N GLN A 29 18.18 -7.77 -14.13
CA GLN A 29 18.71 -6.56 -14.78
C GLN A 29 17.83 -5.32 -14.50
N GLY A 30 16.52 -5.51 -14.38
CA GLY A 30 15.60 -4.43 -14.01
C GLY A 30 15.78 -3.87 -12.60
N LYS A 31 16.37 -4.65 -11.65
CA LYS A 31 16.57 -4.21 -10.26
C LYS A 31 17.74 -3.23 -10.11
N ASP A 32 18.71 -3.31 -11.01
CA ASP A 32 19.95 -2.53 -10.96
C ASP A 32 19.83 -1.19 -11.69
N MET A 33 18.77 -0.99 -12.48
CA MET A 33 18.47 0.27 -13.17
C MET A 33 17.94 1.33 -12.18
N LYS A 34 18.88 2.13 -11.63
CA LYS A 34 18.60 3.10 -10.58
C LYS A 34 17.70 4.24 -11.06
N TYR A 35 17.94 4.77 -12.26
CA TYR A 35 17.15 5.87 -12.81
C TYR A 35 15.76 5.40 -13.26
N LEU A 36 15.61 4.19 -13.80
CA LEU A 36 14.32 3.54 -14.01
C LEU A 36 13.53 3.48 -12.70
N ARG A 37 14.16 3.07 -11.58
CA ARG A 37 13.50 3.07 -10.27
C ARG A 37 13.12 4.48 -9.81
N CYS A 38 13.95 5.50 -10.04
CA CYS A 38 13.58 6.89 -9.78
C CYS A 38 12.37 7.33 -10.61
N VAL A 39 12.34 7.01 -11.91
CA VAL A 39 11.22 7.36 -12.79
C VAL A 39 9.95 6.63 -12.37
N LEU A 40 10.04 5.34 -12.02
CA LEU A 40 8.91 4.57 -11.51
C LEU A 40 8.38 5.15 -10.20
N ASN A 41 9.24 5.47 -9.23
CA ASN A 41 8.83 6.08 -7.97
C ASN A 41 8.18 7.46 -8.16
N GLU A 42 8.69 8.26 -9.11
CA GLU A 42 8.17 9.59 -9.41
C GLU A 42 6.84 9.53 -10.19
N THR A 43 6.62 8.47 -10.98
CA THR A 43 5.39 8.32 -11.78
C THR A 43 4.31 7.49 -11.11
N TYR A 44 4.68 6.57 -10.22
CA TYR A 44 3.76 5.75 -9.44
C TYR A 44 3.62 6.33 -8.03
N HIS A 45 2.73 7.33 -7.88
CA HIS A 45 2.12 7.67 -6.59
C HIS A 45 1.04 6.67 -6.17
N ASN A 46 1.11 5.44 -6.68
CA ASN A 46 0.17 4.39 -6.34
C ASN A 46 0.59 3.79 -5.01
N THR A 47 -0.39 3.42 -4.20
CA THR A 47 -0.15 2.64 -2.98
C THR A 47 -0.70 1.24 -3.17
N THR A 48 -0.35 0.31 -2.31
CA THR A 48 -0.88 -1.05 -2.32
C THR A 48 -1.46 -1.38 -0.96
N LEU A 49 -2.61 -2.07 -0.94
CA LEU A 49 -3.04 -2.77 0.27
C LEU A 49 -2.36 -4.15 0.28
N PRO A 50 -1.90 -4.62 1.44
CA PRO A 50 -1.21 -5.90 1.54
C PRO A 50 -2.12 -7.10 1.24
N ALA A 51 -3.43 -6.96 1.43
CA ALA A 51 -4.43 -8.00 1.21
C ALA A 51 -5.77 -7.39 0.75
N GLY A 52 -6.68 -8.25 0.29
CA GLY A 52 -8.04 -7.95 -0.17
C GLY A 52 -8.32 -8.35 -1.62
N GLY A 53 -7.29 -8.71 -2.38
CA GLY A 53 -7.39 -9.11 -3.79
C GLY A 53 -7.32 -10.62 -4.00
N GLY A 54 -7.55 -11.06 -5.23
CA GLY A 54 -7.54 -12.48 -5.60
C GLY A 54 -8.79 -13.25 -5.16
N PRO A 55 -8.94 -14.52 -5.55
CA PRO A 55 -10.12 -15.33 -5.23
C PRO A 55 -10.30 -15.62 -3.73
N ASP A 56 -9.22 -15.59 -2.97
CA ASP A 56 -9.15 -15.83 -1.52
C ASP A 56 -9.06 -14.54 -0.69
N GLY A 57 -8.98 -13.37 -1.34
CA GLY A 57 -8.84 -12.07 -0.69
C GLY A 57 -7.47 -11.83 -0.03
N GLN A 58 -6.45 -12.66 -0.30
CA GLN A 58 -5.13 -12.52 0.33
C GLN A 58 -4.09 -11.83 -0.56
N SER A 59 -4.40 -11.65 -1.84
CA SER A 59 -3.47 -11.00 -2.76
C SER A 59 -3.43 -9.48 -2.55
N PRO A 60 -2.28 -8.82 -2.80
CA PRO A 60 -2.20 -7.36 -2.73
C PRO A 60 -3.13 -6.67 -3.72
N ILE A 61 -3.65 -5.50 -3.34
CA ILE A 61 -4.45 -4.64 -4.22
C ILE A 61 -3.66 -3.39 -4.57
N LEU A 62 -3.48 -3.12 -5.87
CA LEU A 62 -2.99 -1.84 -6.36
C LEU A 62 -4.07 -0.76 -6.18
N ILE A 63 -3.72 0.34 -5.52
CA ILE A 63 -4.53 1.54 -5.42
C ILE A 63 -3.87 2.63 -6.28
N PRO A 64 -4.45 2.94 -7.45
CA PRO A 64 -3.98 4.04 -8.26
C PRO A 64 -4.06 5.39 -7.54
N ALA A 65 -3.15 6.29 -7.87
CA ALA A 65 -3.16 7.67 -7.38
C ALA A 65 -4.51 8.34 -7.68
N GLY A 66 -4.98 9.16 -6.74
CA GLY A 66 -6.26 9.86 -6.83
C GLY A 66 -7.50 9.01 -6.54
N LYS A 67 -7.33 7.72 -6.19
CA LYS A 67 -8.44 6.90 -5.68
C LYS A 67 -8.67 7.15 -4.19
N LYS A 68 -9.95 7.12 -3.79
CA LYS A 68 -10.35 7.21 -2.38
C LYS A 68 -10.31 5.82 -1.76
N VAL A 69 -9.77 5.74 -0.56
CA VAL A 69 -9.85 4.56 0.31
C VAL A 69 -10.78 4.92 1.46
N ILE A 70 -11.80 4.10 1.67
CA ILE A 70 -12.77 4.27 2.74
C ILE A 70 -12.72 3.00 3.58
N TYR A 71 -12.73 3.18 4.90
CA TYR A 71 -12.88 2.10 5.87
C TYR A 71 -14.01 2.46 6.82
N SER A 72 -14.72 1.45 7.29
CA SER A 72 -15.80 1.61 8.27
C SER A 72 -15.24 1.34 9.66
N ILE A 73 -15.09 2.38 10.48
CA ILE A 73 -14.73 2.23 11.89
C ILE A 73 -15.79 1.40 12.62
N PHE A 74 -17.06 1.59 12.26
CA PHE A 74 -18.17 0.84 12.85
C PHE A 74 -18.06 -0.67 12.62
N GLU A 75 -17.77 -1.10 11.38
CA GLU A 75 -17.58 -2.52 11.09
C GLU A 75 -16.31 -3.04 11.75
N PHE A 76 -15.25 -2.24 11.74
CA PHE A 76 -13.97 -2.60 12.33
C PHE A 76 -14.07 -2.85 13.84
N HIS A 77 -14.85 -2.05 14.57
CA HIS A 77 -15.13 -2.25 15.99
C HIS A 77 -16.07 -3.43 16.29
N ARG A 78 -16.69 -4.04 15.28
CA ARG A 78 -17.59 -5.21 15.40
C ARG A 78 -17.00 -6.51 14.86
N ARG A 79 -15.72 -6.50 14.50
CA ARG A 79 -15.00 -7.66 14.00
C ARG A 79 -14.74 -8.67 15.12
N LYS A 80 -15.47 -9.78 15.09
CA LYS A 80 -15.35 -10.87 16.09
C LYS A 80 -13.98 -11.53 16.12
N ASP A 81 -13.25 -11.49 15.01
CA ASP A 81 -11.88 -12.02 14.91
C ASP A 81 -10.85 -11.15 15.64
N ILE A 82 -11.15 -9.88 15.88
CA ILE A 82 -10.33 -8.94 16.67
C ILE A 82 -10.86 -8.87 18.10
N TRP A 83 -12.18 -8.72 18.23
CA TRP A 83 -12.84 -8.29 19.47
C TRP A 83 -13.51 -9.41 20.24
N GLY A 84 -13.51 -10.64 19.72
CA GLY A 84 -14.20 -11.77 20.33
C GLY A 84 -15.68 -11.88 19.97
N PRO A 85 -16.33 -13.00 20.36
CA PRO A 85 -17.71 -13.29 20.02
C PRO A 85 -18.73 -12.35 20.69
N ASP A 86 -18.35 -11.73 21.81
CA ASP A 86 -19.12 -10.81 22.67
C ASP A 86 -19.03 -9.34 22.21
N VAL A 87 -18.52 -9.06 21.00
CA VAL A 87 -18.33 -7.69 20.49
C VAL A 87 -19.61 -6.83 20.42
N ASP A 88 -20.77 -7.47 20.35
CA ASP A 88 -22.05 -6.78 20.30
C ASP A 88 -22.61 -6.45 21.70
N GLU A 89 -21.93 -6.89 22.77
CA GLU A 89 -22.29 -6.66 24.16
C GLU A 89 -21.48 -5.51 24.78
N LEU A 90 -22.07 -4.83 25.76
CA LEU A 90 -21.38 -3.80 26.54
C LEU A 90 -20.55 -4.48 27.64
N VAL A 91 -19.26 -4.73 27.36
CA VAL A 91 -18.32 -5.39 28.28
C VAL A 91 -17.19 -4.42 28.67
N PRO A 92 -17.35 -3.60 29.72
CA PRO A 92 -16.31 -2.68 30.18
C PRO A 92 -15.01 -3.38 30.60
N GLU A 93 -15.07 -4.60 31.12
CA GLU A 93 -13.94 -5.41 31.59
C GLU A 93 -12.93 -5.69 30.47
N ARG A 94 -13.38 -5.60 29.21
CA ARG A 94 -12.53 -5.70 28.01
C ARG A 94 -11.35 -4.72 28.02
N TRP A 95 -11.47 -3.60 28.73
CA TRP A 95 -10.46 -2.54 28.77
C TRP A 95 -9.45 -2.70 29.92
N GLU A 96 -9.71 -3.57 30.90
CA GLU A 96 -8.88 -3.68 32.12
C GLU A 96 -7.46 -4.14 31.83
N ASP A 97 -7.30 -5.05 30.87
CA ASP A 97 -6.00 -5.65 30.59
C ASP A 97 -5.09 -4.79 29.69
N GLY A 98 -5.59 -3.66 29.15
CA GLY A 98 -4.82 -2.76 28.28
C GLY A 98 -4.24 -3.40 27.01
N ARG A 99 -4.76 -4.56 26.59
CA ARG A 99 -4.18 -5.37 25.50
C ARG A 99 -4.46 -4.82 24.10
N HIS A 100 -5.42 -3.91 23.96
CA HIS A 100 -5.85 -3.45 22.64
C HIS A 100 -4.82 -2.50 22.03
N HIS A 101 -4.32 -2.88 20.86
CA HIS A 101 -3.44 -2.06 20.07
C HIS A 101 -4.16 -0.81 19.55
N ALA A 102 -3.42 0.29 19.37
CA ALA A 102 -3.97 1.55 18.84
C ALA A 102 -4.63 1.41 17.45
N TRP A 103 -4.33 0.32 16.73
CA TRP A 103 -4.91 0.01 15.44
C TRP A 103 -6.18 -0.83 15.53
N GLU A 104 -6.50 -1.43 16.67
CA GLU A 104 -7.72 -2.21 16.91
C GLU A 104 -8.87 -1.29 17.37
N PHE A 105 -8.54 -0.25 18.15
CA PHE A 105 -9.52 0.72 18.63
C PHE A 105 -9.25 2.15 18.15
N MET A 106 -9.78 2.47 16.95
CA MET A 106 -9.62 3.79 16.32
C MET A 106 -10.83 4.72 16.53
N LEU A 107 -11.03 5.26 17.73
CA LEU A 107 -12.05 6.30 17.98
C LEU A 107 -11.74 7.61 17.24
N PHE A 108 -10.47 8.04 17.28
CA PHE A 108 -10.02 9.33 16.77
C PHE A 108 -9.04 9.18 15.60
N ASN A 109 -9.11 8.06 14.87
CA ASN A 109 -8.10 7.63 13.91
C ASN A 109 -6.71 7.49 14.54
N ALA A 110 -5.70 7.32 13.69
CA ALA A 110 -4.31 7.24 14.11
C ALA A 110 -3.40 7.98 13.12
N ARG A 111 -2.18 8.26 13.56
CA ARG A 111 -1.08 8.81 12.73
C ARG A 111 -1.45 10.18 12.12
N PRO A 112 -1.03 10.62 10.91
CA PRO A 112 -1.08 12.03 10.49
C PRO A 112 -2.50 12.58 10.30
N ARG A 113 -3.54 11.76 10.52
CA ARG A 113 -4.95 12.12 10.42
C ARG A 113 -5.71 11.84 11.72
N ILE A 114 -5.01 11.81 12.86
CA ILE A 114 -5.64 11.78 14.18
C ILE A 114 -6.52 13.02 14.38
N CYS A 115 -7.64 12.88 15.08
CA CYS A 115 -8.45 14.01 15.50
C CYS A 115 -7.61 14.92 16.42
N VAL A 116 -7.63 16.23 16.17
CA VAL A 116 -6.94 17.26 16.95
C VAL A 116 -7.94 18.25 17.54
#